data_AF-A0A2G2NN59-F1
#
_entry.id   AF-A0A2G2NN59-F1
#
_cell.length_a   1.000
_cell.length_b   1.000
_cell.length_c   1.000
_cell.angle_alpha   90.00
_cell.angle_beta   90.00
_cell.angle_gamma   90.00
#
_symmetry.space_group_name_H-M   'P 1'
#
loop_
_entity.id
_entity.type
_entity.pdbx_description
1 polymer ?
#
loop_
_entity_poly.entity_id
_entity_poly.type
_entity_poly.pdbx_seq_one_letter_code
_entity_poly.pdbx_strand_id
1 'polypeptide(L)'
;MGRKQKPHYPRMEVELADESLLPPRRAEVVILAARGMSAKEIGRLLDISPETVNWHLDEAKDQFHAHSRVDLISQGWMQGLFRARMFAWALMALAVIPSMRGRPSSVSGGRPPVVRTTIGRTAIRANYA
;
A
#
# COMPACT_ATOMS: atom_id res chain seq x y z
N MET A 1 41.21 25.59 6.74
CA MET A 1 39.99 24.76 6.85
C MET A 1 40.07 23.64 5.81
N GLY A 2 40.33 22.41 6.23
CA GLY A 2 40.43 21.27 5.32
C GLY A 2 39.06 21.00 4.68
N ARG A 3 39.02 20.89 3.35
CA ARG A 3 37.82 20.48 2.61
C ARG A 3 37.48 19.07 3.11
N LYS A 4 36.44 18.94 3.94
CA LYS A 4 35.98 17.61 4.40
C LYS A 4 35.71 16.79 3.13
N GLN A 5 36.39 15.65 2.99
CA GLN A 5 36.18 14.76 1.86
C GLN A 5 34.70 14.38 1.84
N LYS A 6 34.08 14.52 0.65
CA LYS A 6 32.70 14.06 0.48
C LYS A 6 32.68 12.56 0.78
N PRO A 7 31.83 12.08 1.70
CA PRO A 7 31.66 10.64 1.86
C PRO A 7 31.20 10.10 0.51
N HIS A 8 32.06 9.33 -0.15
CA HIS A 8 31.72 8.66 -1.40
C HIS A 8 30.86 7.46 -1.02
N TYR A 9 29.55 7.57 -1.17
CA TYR A 9 28.68 6.42 -1.01
C TYR A 9 28.94 5.48 -2.20
N PRO A 10 29.22 4.19 -1.94
CA PRO A 10 29.32 3.23 -3.01
C PRO A 10 28.03 3.29 -3.82
N ARG A 11 28.15 3.22 -5.15
CA ARG A 11 27.03 3.13 -6.07
C ARG A 11 26.19 1.93 -5.66
N MET A 12 25.09 2.17 -4.97
CA MET A 12 24.14 1.12 -4.65
C MET A 12 23.38 0.86 -5.94
N GLU A 13 23.68 -0.24 -6.61
CA GLU A 13 22.64 -0.91 -7.41
C GLU A 13 21.52 -1.14 -6.41
N VAL A 14 20.45 -0.35 -6.53
CA VAL A 14 19.40 -0.26 -5.53
C VAL A 14 18.69 -1.62 -5.48
N GLU A 15 19.22 -2.56 -4.71
CA GLU A 15 18.41 -3.55 -4.04
C GLU A 15 17.56 -2.81 -3.01
N LEU A 16 16.46 -2.27 -3.56
CA LEU A 16 15.11 -2.33 -3.01
C LEU A 16 14.96 -1.71 -1.61
N ALA A 17 14.92 -0.37 -1.61
CA ALA A 17 13.93 0.38 -0.84
C ALA A 17 13.83 0.11 0.67
N ASP A 18 14.96 0.03 1.36
CA ASP A 18 14.94 0.12 2.81
C ASP A 18 15.19 1.58 3.24
N GLU A 19 14.21 2.19 3.93
CA GLU A 19 14.35 3.53 4.53
C GLU A 19 15.57 3.58 5.49
N SER A 20 16.03 2.42 5.97
CA SER A 20 17.24 2.24 6.78
C SER A 20 18.54 2.61 6.05
N LEU A 21 18.54 2.64 4.71
CA LEU A 21 19.72 2.86 3.88
C LEU A 21 19.99 4.35 3.60
N LEU A 22 19.01 5.23 3.82
CA LEU A 22 19.27 6.66 3.84
C LEU A 22 19.72 7.09 5.23
N PRO A 23 20.78 7.90 5.35
CA PRO A 23 21.06 8.61 6.57
C PRO A 23 19.81 9.36 7.03
N PRO A 24 19.45 9.30 8.33
CA PRO A 24 18.14 9.72 8.82
C PRO A 24 17.78 11.16 8.41
N ARG A 25 18.77 12.07 8.44
CA ARG A 25 18.57 13.46 8.06
C ARG A 25 18.32 13.67 6.55
N ARG A 26 18.88 12.81 5.69
CA ARG A 26 18.67 12.88 4.24
C ARG A 26 17.27 12.39 3.88
N ALA A 27 16.82 11.31 4.52
CA ALA A 27 15.46 10.80 4.34
C ALA A 27 14.42 11.87 4.69
N GLU A 28 14.59 12.57 5.81
CA GLU A 28 13.72 13.68 6.21
C GLU A 28 13.63 14.77 5.13
N VAL A 29 14.79 15.21 4.60
CA VAL A 29 14.83 16.23 3.53
C VAL A 29 14.09 15.75 2.29
N VAL A 30 14.29 14.50 1.86
CA VAL A 30 13.63 13.92 0.68
C VAL A 30 12.11 13.79 0.89
N ILE A 31 11.66 13.38 2.08
CA ILE A 31 10.24 13.28 2.43
C ILE A 31 9.56 14.65 2.40
N LEU A 32 10.19 15.67 2.99
CA LEU A 32 9.66 17.03 2.96
C LEU A 32 9.66 17.61 1.54
N ALA A 33 10.67 17.27 0.75
CA ALA A 33 10.73 17.66 -0.66
C ALA A 33 9.62 17.01 -1.49
N ALA A 34 9.28 15.74 -1.22
CA ALA A 34 8.17 15.02 -1.84
C ALA A 34 6.80 15.58 -1.43
N ARG A 35 6.69 16.20 -0.25
CA ARG A 35 5.51 16.97 0.19
C ARG A 35 5.38 18.35 -0.49
N GLY A 36 6.30 18.71 -1.38
CA GLY A 36 6.26 19.96 -2.13
C GLY A 36 6.93 21.16 -1.44
N MET A 37 7.61 20.98 -0.30
CA MET A 37 8.26 22.08 0.40
C MET A 37 9.49 22.60 -0.35
N SER A 38 9.66 23.92 -0.40
CA SER A 38 10.88 24.55 -0.94
C SER A 38 12.09 24.34 -0.02
N ALA A 39 13.30 24.47 -0.56
CA ALA A 39 14.54 24.33 0.24
C ALA A 39 14.60 25.33 1.41
N LYS A 40 14.00 26.52 1.26
CA LYS A 40 13.89 27.53 2.33
C LYS A 40 12.95 27.07 3.45
N GLU A 41 11.81 26.47 3.12
CA GLU A 41 10.86 25.96 4.11
C GLU A 41 11.42 24.74 4.84
N ILE A 42 12.05 23.82 4.12
CA ILE A 42 12.73 22.66 4.69
C ILE A 42 13.84 23.12 5.64
N GLY A 43 14.65 24.10 5.23
CA GLY A 43 15.72 24.65 6.06
C GLY A 43 15.21 25.25 7.36
N ARG A 44 14.09 26.00 7.32
CA ARG A 44 13.44 26.53 8.52
C ARG A 44 12.88 25.43 9.42
N LEU A 45 12.28 24.38 8.84
CA LEU A 45 11.68 23.29 9.59
C LEU A 45 12.74 22.42 10.29
N LEU A 46 13.87 22.20 9.62
CA LEU A 46 14.97 21.36 10.08
C LEU A 46 16.11 22.14 10.75
N ASP A 47 15.97 23.45 10.97
CA ASP A 47 17.01 24.33 11.52
C ASP A 47 18.38 24.18 10.83
N ILE A 48 18.37 24.17 9.50
CA ILE A 48 19.57 24.08 8.66
C ILE A 48 19.51 25.10 7.52
N SER A 49 20.67 25.44 6.96
CA SER A 49 20.71 26.38 5.84
C SER A 49 20.03 25.79 4.59
N PRO A 50 19.39 26.60 3.74
CA PRO A 50 18.83 26.14 2.46
C PRO A 50 19.88 25.53 1.54
N GLU A 51 21.14 25.96 1.66
CA GLU A 51 22.28 25.39 0.93
C GLU A 51 22.58 23.96 1.40
N THR A 52 22.50 23.70 2.71
CA THR A 52 22.63 22.36 3.28
C THR A 52 21.49 21.44 2.82
N VAL A 53 20.28 21.97 2.66
CA VAL A 53 19.15 21.21 2.08
C VAL A 53 19.44 20.81 0.64
N ASN A 54 19.92 21.75 -0.18
CA ASN A 54 20.29 21.45 -1.58
C ASN A 54 21.42 20.41 -1.64
N TRP A 55 22.41 20.52 -0.76
CA TRP A 55 23.47 19.52 -0.64
C TRP A 55 22.92 18.13 -0.31
N HIS A 56 21.98 18.02 0.63
CA HIS A 56 21.32 16.75 0.93
C HIS A 56 20.54 16.18 -0.26
N LEU A 57 19.87 17.04 -1.04
CA LEU A 57 19.13 16.63 -2.24
C LEU A 57 20.06 16.21 -3.39
N ASP A 58 21.20 16.88 -3.54
CA ASP A 58 22.21 16.51 -4.53
C ASP A 58 22.81 15.14 -4.20
N GLU A 59 23.15 14.91 -2.94
CA GLU A 59 23.65 13.61 -2.49
C GLU A 59 22.61 12.50 -2.65
N ALA A 60 21.33 12.82 -2.41
CA ALA A 60 20.23 11.88 -2.67
C ALA A 60 20.09 11.58 -4.17
N LYS A 61 20.16 12.61 -5.04
CA LYS A 61 20.11 12.40 -6.49
C LYS A 61 21.25 11.52 -6.99
N ASP A 62 22.47 11.73 -6.47
CA ASP A 62 23.63 10.91 -6.83
C ASP A 62 23.43 9.45 -6.38
N GLN A 63 22.90 9.25 -5.18
CA GLN A 63 22.62 7.92 -4.63
C GLN A 63 21.51 7.17 -5.38
N PHE A 64 20.47 7.88 -5.82
CA PHE A 64 19.34 7.29 -6.56
C PHE A 64 19.51 7.35 -8.08
N HIS A 65 20.59 7.94 -8.62
CA HIS A 65 20.73 8.21 -10.05
C HIS A 65 19.56 9.04 -10.63
N ALA A 66 19.09 10.01 -9.87
CA ALA A 66 18.05 10.92 -10.31
C ALA A 66 18.63 12.16 -10.97
N HIS A 67 18.14 12.50 -12.16
CA HIS A 67 18.61 13.67 -12.91
C HIS A 67 17.98 14.98 -12.44
N SER A 68 16.83 14.89 -11.77
CA SER A 68 16.10 16.05 -11.27
C SER A 68 15.47 15.74 -9.92
N ARG A 69 15.03 16.81 -9.24
CA ARG A 69 14.27 16.67 -7.99
C ARG A 69 12.97 15.88 -8.19
N VAL A 70 12.29 16.09 -9.32
CA VAL A 70 11.05 15.37 -9.63
C VAL A 70 11.34 13.90 -9.88
N ASP A 71 12.41 13.62 -10.64
CA ASP A 71 12.87 12.26 -10.89
C ASP A 71 13.23 11.52 -9.59
N LEU A 72 13.94 12.18 -8.67
CA LEU A 72 14.24 11.65 -7.33
C LEU A 72 12.97 11.26 -6.56
N ILE A 73 11.95 12.12 -6.60
CA ILE A 73 10.67 11.86 -5.94
C ILE A 73 9.94 10.70 -6.63
N SER A 74 9.89 10.70 -7.96
CA SER A 74 9.28 9.62 -8.75
C SER A 74 9.92 8.27 -8.46
N GLN A 75 11.25 8.22 -8.39
CA GLN A 75 11.99 7.02 -8.02
C GLN A 75 11.70 6.59 -6.58
N GLY A 76 11.62 7.53 -5.64
CA GLY A 76 11.19 7.24 -4.26
C GLY A 76 9.78 6.63 -4.18
N TRP A 77 8.84 7.06 -5.04
CA TRP A 77 7.51 6.44 -5.14
C TRP A 77 7.55 5.05 -5.76
N MET A 78 8.28 4.88 -6.87
CA MET A 78 8.40 3.58 -7.56
C MET A 78 9.06 2.53 -6.68
N GLN A 79 10.02 2.94 -5.86
CA GLN A 79 10.74 2.06 -4.96
C GLN A 79 9.97 1.80 -3.66
N GLY A 80 8.93 2.58 -3.33
CA GLY A 80 8.16 2.40 -2.10
C GLY A 80 8.80 3.04 -0.86
N LEU A 81 9.78 3.94 -1.06
CA LEU A 81 10.37 4.79 -0.02
C LEU A 81 9.32 5.72 0.62
N PHE A 82 8.21 5.96 -0.08
CA PHE A 82 7.06 6.63 0.47
C PHE A 82 5.96 5.60 0.74
N ARG A 83 5.71 5.30 2.02
CA ARG A 83 4.56 4.49 2.40
C ARG A 83 3.25 5.20 2.02
N ALA A 84 2.62 4.74 0.94
CA ALA A 84 1.24 5.07 0.61
C ALA A 84 0.32 4.40 1.64
N ARG A 85 0.16 5.04 2.81
CA ARG A 85 -0.58 4.51 3.97
C ARG A 85 -2.06 4.18 3.68
N MET A 86 -2.58 4.58 2.52
CA MET A 86 -4.02 4.56 2.20
C MET A 86 -4.54 3.24 1.60
N PHE A 87 -3.73 2.47 0.85
CA PHE A 87 -4.28 1.33 0.09
C PHE A 87 -4.35 0.01 0.87
N ALA A 88 -3.51 -0.19 1.89
CA ALA A 88 -3.50 -1.42 2.67
C ALA A 88 -4.82 -1.66 3.44
N TRP A 89 -5.42 -0.60 3.97
CA TRP A 89 -6.69 -0.68 4.70
C TRP A 89 -7.89 -0.88 3.78
N ALA A 90 -7.88 -0.25 2.60
CA ALA A 90 -8.96 -0.38 1.61
C ALA A 90 -9.03 -1.80 1.02
N LEU A 91 -7.88 -2.43 0.76
CA LEU A 91 -7.82 -3.82 0.30
C LEU A 91 -8.27 -4.81 1.38
N MET A 92 -7.92 -4.56 2.66
CA MET A 92 -8.41 -5.36 3.78
C MET A 92 -9.92 -5.25 3.97
N ALA A 93 -10.51 -4.06 3.78
CA ALA A 93 -11.95 -3.86 3.88
C ALA A 93 -12.73 -4.55 2.73
N LEU A 94 -12.18 -4.55 1.51
CA LEU A 94 -12.83 -5.15 0.34
C LEU A 94 -12.81 -6.70 0.39
N ALA A 95 -11.77 -7.30 0.98
CA ALA A 95 -11.59 -8.75 1.03
C ALA A 95 -12.56 -9.49 1.99
N VAL A 96 -13.21 -8.81 2.92
CA VAL A 96 -14.11 -9.43 3.93
C VAL A 96 -15.58 -9.53 3.46
N ILE A 97 -15.95 -8.87 2.35
CA ILE A 97 -17.36 -8.70 1.95
C ILE A 97 -18.05 -9.94 1.32
N PRO A 98 -17.39 -10.90 0.61
CA PRO A 98 -18.16 -11.98 -0.03
C PRO A 98 -18.43 -13.21 0.84
N SER A 99 -17.80 -13.38 2.01
CA SER A 99 -17.95 -14.59 2.83
C SER A 99 -19.30 -14.69 3.56
N MET A 100 -20.18 -13.69 3.45
CA MET A 100 -21.51 -13.68 4.09
C MET A 100 -22.70 -13.95 3.15
N ARG A 101 -22.49 -14.20 1.84
CA ARG A 101 -23.61 -14.43 0.90
C ARG A 101 -24.08 -15.88 0.76
N GLY A 102 -23.53 -16.82 1.51
CA GLY A 102 -23.96 -18.22 1.49
C GLY A 102 -24.41 -18.68 2.86
N ARG A 103 -25.63 -18.33 3.29
CA ARG A 103 -26.27 -19.05 4.40
C ARG A 103 -27.01 -20.24 3.78
N PRO A 104 -26.52 -21.49 3.89
CA PRO A 104 -27.35 -22.64 3.57
C PRO A 104 -28.53 -22.64 4.56
N SER A 105 -29.74 -22.54 4.05
CA SER A 105 -30.95 -22.80 4.81
C SER A 105 -30.84 -24.21 5.40
N SER A 106 -30.67 -24.29 6.72
CA SER A 106 -30.79 -25.54 7.46
C SER A 106 -32.18 -26.11 7.18
N VAL A 107 -32.25 -27.20 6.41
CA VAL A 107 -33.41 -28.07 6.33
C VAL A 107 -33.60 -28.65 7.74
N SER A 108 -34.35 -27.92 8.57
CA SER A 108 -34.78 -28.38 9.88
C SER A 108 -35.88 -29.40 9.66
N GLY A 109 -35.64 -30.62 10.14
CA GLY A 109 -36.50 -31.77 10.00
C GLY A 109 -37.92 -31.49 10.48
N GLY A 110 -38.87 -31.57 9.56
CA GLY A 110 -40.29 -31.51 9.86
C GLY A 110 -41.08 -31.78 8.60
N ARG A 111 -41.25 -33.07 8.27
CA ARG A 111 -42.16 -33.65 7.25
C ARG A 111 -42.19 -32.94 5.88
N PRO A 112 -41.79 -33.59 4.77
CA PRO A 112 -42.12 -33.03 3.46
C PRO A 112 -43.65 -32.84 3.35
N PRO A 113 -44.14 -31.69 2.84
CA PRO A 113 -45.56 -31.54 2.58
C PRO A 113 -45.95 -32.61 1.57
N VAL A 114 -46.93 -33.45 1.92
CA VAL A 114 -47.54 -34.40 0.99
C VAL A 114 -48.21 -33.57 -0.11
N VAL A 115 -47.50 -33.38 -1.22
CA VAL A 115 -48.07 -32.81 -2.44
C VAL A 115 -49.03 -33.86 -2.97
N ARG A 116 -50.31 -33.70 -2.65
CA ARG A 116 -51.38 -34.48 -3.26
C ARG A 116 -51.56 -33.98 -4.69
N THR A 117 -50.73 -34.46 -5.60
CA THR A 117 -50.92 -34.27 -7.03
C THR A 117 -52.17 -35.04 -7.45
N THR A 118 -53.30 -34.35 -7.52
CA THR A 118 -54.50 -34.88 -8.17
C THR A 118 -54.25 -34.81 -9.68
N ILE A 119 -53.62 -35.85 -10.23
CA ILE A 119 -53.53 -36.07 -11.68
C ILE A 119 -54.51 -37.20 -12.00
N GLY A 120 -55.65 -36.86 -12.60
CA GLY A 120 -56.62 -37.82 -13.13
C GLY A 120 -57.63 -38.37 -12.11
N ARG A 121 -58.88 -38.53 -12.57
CA ARG A 121 -60.01 -39.08 -11.81
C ARG A 121 -59.95 -40.61 -11.75
N THR A 122 -58.97 -41.19 -11.07
CA THR A 122 -59.05 -42.62 -10.73
C THR A 122 -58.30 -42.91 -9.45
N ALA A 123 -59.04 -43.13 -8.36
CA ALA A 123 -58.48 -43.58 -7.10
C ALA A 123 -58.11 -45.06 -7.20
N ILE A 124 -56.82 -45.39 -7.07
CA ILE A 124 -56.37 -46.77 -6.91
C ILE A 124 -56.70 -47.18 -5.47
N ARG A 125 -57.68 -48.08 -5.31
CA ARG A 125 -57.96 -48.75 -4.03
C ARG A 125 -56.77 -49.66 -3.69
N ALA A 126 -55.99 -49.30 -2.67
CA ALA A 126 -55.14 -50.27 -2.00
C ALA A 126 -55.97 -50.90 -0.87
N ASN A 127 -56.48 -52.11 -1.12
CA ASN A 127 -57.03 -52.96 -0.06
C ASN A 127 -55.84 -53.47 0.77
N TYR A 128 -55.81 -53.15 2.06
CA TYR A 128 -55.07 -53.91 3.04
C TYR A 128 -56.09 -54.68 3.89
N ALA A 129 -55.88 -56.01 3.94
CA ALA A 129 -56.45 -57.04 4.80
C ALA A 129 -57.84 -56.79 5.41
#